data_AF-A0A0U1KZ79-F1
#
_entry.id   AF-A0A0U1KZ79-F1
#
_cell.length_a   1.000
_cell.length_b   1.000
_cell.length_c   1.000
_cell.angle_alpha   90.00
_cell.angle_beta   90.00
_cell.angle_gamma   90.00
#
_symmetry.space_group_name_H-M   'P 1'
#
loop_
_entity.id
_entity.type
_entity.pdbx_description
1 polymer ?
#
loop_
_entity_poly.entity_id
_entity_poly.type
_entity_poly.pdbx_seq_one_letter_code
_entity_poly.pdbx_strand_id
1 'polypeptide(L)'
;MIDLQRGWTESEEDVGKFLQKVRDLLTDPNNLSIVQKTGIRDKTREFREKYGINHQMVCDEILRLDVSNYSYTDDDHNKEIGGEFLIFGQFILPPIVDKPVQVYIKLKIRGRVVCMSFHEAEFPLNYPYN
;
A
#
# COMPACT_ATOMS: atom_id res chain seq x y z
N MET A 1 0.73 24.71 15.22
CA MET A 1 0.12 23.42 15.58
C MET A 1 0.29 22.52 14.37
N ILE A 2 1.11 21.48 14.48
CA ILE A 2 1.35 20.53 13.40
C ILE A 2 0.17 19.55 13.45
N ASP A 3 -0.59 19.47 12.37
CA ASP A 3 -1.74 18.59 12.22
C ASP A 3 -1.24 17.14 12.38
N LEU A 4 -1.65 16.50 13.49
CA LEU A 4 -1.32 15.11 13.81
C LEU A 4 -2.00 14.21 12.78
N GLN A 5 -1.27 13.21 12.27
CA GLN A 5 -1.81 12.19 11.36
C GLN A 5 -3.17 11.69 11.86
N ARG A 6 -4.22 11.86 11.04
CA ARG A 6 -5.62 11.55 11.36
C ARG A 6 -5.94 10.04 11.39
N GLY A 7 -4.94 9.18 11.37
CA GLY A 7 -5.13 7.73 11.33
C GLY A 7 -5.31 7.10 12.72
N TRP A 8 -5.70 5.83 12.73
CA TRP A 8 -5.75 4.99 13.92
C TRP A 8 -4.95 3.70 13.72
N THR A 9 -4.73 2.95 14.79
CA THR A 9 -4.07 1.65 14.77
C THR A 9 -5.12 0.55 14.86
N GLU A 10 -5.23 -0.26 13.82
CA GLU A 10 -5.98 -1.52 13.83
C GLU A 10 -5.24 -2.58 14.62
N SER A 11 -5.97 -3.51 15.24
CA SER A 11 -5.34 -4.61 16.00
C SER A 11 -4.46 -5.50 15.11
N GLU A 12 -3.41 -6.09 15.67
CA GLU A 12 -2.52 -7.02 14.94
C GLU A 12 -3.32 -8.18 14.32
N GLU A 13 -4.33 -8.68 15.02
CA GLU A 13 -5.23 -9.73 14.55
C GLU A 13 -6.04 -9.28 13.32
N ASP A 14 -6.58 -8.06 13.33
CA ASP A 14 -7.40 -7.55 12.22
C ASP A 14 -6.56 -7.17 11.00
N VAL A 15 -5.35 -6.65 11.21
CA VAL A 15 -4.35 -6.50 10.14
C VAL A 15 -3.99 -7.86 9.55
N GLY A 16 -3.78 -8.88 10.39
CA GLY A 16 -3.52 -10.26 9.96
C GLY A 16 -4.66 -10.83 9.11
N LYS A 17 -5.92 -10.65 9.54
CA LYS A 17 -7.12 -11.06 8.78
C LYS A 17 -7.21 -10.31 7.45
N PHE A 18 -6.91 -9.02 7.42
CA PHE A 18 -6.89 -8.23 6.19
C PHE A 18 -5.86 -8.77 5.20
N LEU A 19 -4.62 -8.99 5.64
CA LEU A 19 -3.55 -9.52 4.80
C LEU A 19 -3.84 -10.94 4.32
N GLN A 20 -4.50 -11.78 5.13
CA GLN A 20 -4.95 -13.09 4.68
C GLN A 20 -5.94 -12.98 3.51
N LYS A 21 -6.94 -12.09 3.62
CA LYS A 21 -7.89 -11.84 2.52
C LYS A 21 -7.19 -11.29 1.26
N VAL A 22 -6.17 -10.45 1.42
CA VAL A 22 -5.33 -9.97 0.31
C VAL A 22 -4.65 -11.15 -0.40
N ARG A 23 -4.03 -12.07 0.35
CA ARG A 23 -3.39 -13.28 -0.21
C ARG A 23 -4.38 -14.16 -0.95
N ASP A 24 -5.56 -14.39 -0.37
CA ASP A 24 -6.61 -15.20 -0.99
C ASP A 24 -7.07 -14.60 -2.33
N LEU A 25 -7.26 -13.27 -2.39
CA LEU A 25 -7.65 -12.57 -3.62
C LEU A 25 -6.56 -12.55 -4.69
N LEU A 26 -5.29 -12.39 -4.27
CA LEU A 26 -4.14 -12.32 -5.17
C LEU A 26 -3.57 -13.68 -5.58
N THR A 27 -4.29 -14.77 -5.31
CA THR A 27 -4.11 -16.04 -6.03
C THR A 27 -4.27 -15.86 -7.55
N ASP A 28 -5.06 -14.86 -7.97
CA ASP A 28 -5.09 -14.32 -9.33
C ASP A 28 -4.55 -12.87 -9.34
N PRO A 29 -3.39 -12.59 -9.96
CA PRO A 29 -2.83 -11.23 -10.06
C PRO A 29 -3.74 -10.20 -10.75
N ASN A 30 -4.74 -10.64 -11.51
CA ASN A 30 -5.73 -9.76 -12.15
C ASN A 30 -6.72 -9.17 -11.14
N ASN A 31 -6.78 -9.71 -9.92
CA ASN A 31 -7.54 -9.12 -8.81
C ASN A 31 -6.81 -7.95 -8.14
N LEU A 32 -5.59 -7.60 -8.58
CA LEU A 32 -4.97 -6.35 -8.19
C LEU A 32 -5.43 -5.22 -9.11
N SER A 33 -5.98 -4.16 -8.53
CA SER A 33 -6.25 -2.89 -9.21
C SER A 33 -5.31 -1.82 -8.67
N ILE A 34 -4.29 -1.44 -9.45
CA ILE A 34 -3.44 -0.29 -9.15
C ILE A 34 -4.12 0.96 -9.70
N VAL A 35 -4.57 1.83 -8.80
CA VAL A 35 -5.32 3.03 -9.17
C VAL A 35 -4.40 3.98 -9.93
N GLN A 36 -4.86 4.44 -11.10
CA GLN A 36 -4.21 5.50 -11.86
C GLN A 36 -4.95 6.82 -11.64
N LYS A 37 -4.22 7.90 -11.34
CA LYS A 37 -4.81 9.24 -11.16
C LYS A 37 -4.75 10.01 -12.47
N THR A 38 -5.89 10.53 -12.92
CA THR A 38 -5.95 11.49 -14.03
C THR A 38 -5.79 12.91 -13.49
N GLY A 39 -4.80 13.67 -13.99
CA GLY A 39 -4.61 15.08 -13.66
C GLY A 39 -3.45 15.37 -12.69
N ILE A 40 -3.75 15.50 -11.39
CA ILE A 40 -2.81 15.92 -10.34
C ILE A 40 -1.85 14.78 -10.01
N ARG A 41 -0.78 14.64 -10.82
CA ARG A 41 0.42 13.84 -10.58
C ARG A 41 0.19 12.43 -9.98
N ASP A 42 0.33 11.41 -10.81
CA ASP A 42 0.27 10.01 -10.37
C ASP A 42 1.63 9.52 -9.85
N LYS A 43 1.87 9.70 -8.55
CA LYS A 43 3.11 9.25 -7.89
C LYS A 43 3.36 7.75 -8.03
N THR A 44 2.30 6.93 -8.04
CA THR A 44 2.42 5.48 -8.21
C THR A 44 2.93 5.15 -9.60
N ARG A 45 2.36 5.77 -10.64
CA ARG A 45 2.84 5.60 -12.02
C ARG A 45 4.28 6.08 -12.17
N GLU A 46 4.58 7.29 -11.71
CA GLU A 46 5.94 7.86 -11.80
C GLU A 46 6.98 7.00 -11.08
N PHE A 47 6.67 6.51 -9.88
CA PHE A 47 7.55 5.62 -9.13
C PHE A 47 7.81 4.32 -9.90
N ARG A 48 6.76 3.71 -10.44
CA ARG A 48 6.87 2.47 -11.21
C ARG A 48 7.67 2.64 -12.50
N GLU A 49 7.45 3.73 -13.22
CA GLU A 49 8.21 4.07 -14.43
C GLU A 49 9.69 4.34 -14.10
N LYS A 50 9.96 5.15 -13.07
CA LYS A 50 11.31 5.49 -12.60
C LYS A 50 12.13 4.24 -12.26
N TYR A 51 11.51 3.25 -11.63
CA TYR A 51 12.20 2.09 -11.09
C TYR A 51 11.97 0.79 -11.88
N GLY A 52 11.26 0.83 -13.01
CA GLY A 52 10.98 -0.35 -13.84
C GLY A 52 10.06 -1.38 -13.18
N ILE A 53 9.15 -0.96 -12.31
CA ILE A 53 8.29 -1.84 -11.51
C ILE A 53 6.99 -2.12 -12.29
N ASN A 54 6.86 -3.35 -12.77
CA ASN A 54 5.67 -3.80 -13.48
C ASN A 54 4.54 -4.23 -12.53
N HIS A 55 3.37 -4.59 -13.07
CA HIS A 55 2.19 -4.99 -12.30
C HIS A 55 2.43 -6.23 -11.42
N GLN A 56 3.09 -7.25 -11.98
CA GLN A 56 3.39 -8.48 -11.26
C GLN A 56 4.27 -8.21 -10.05
N MET A 57 5.28 -7.33 -10.20
CA MET A 57 6.16 -6.96 -9.10
C MET A 57 5.40 -6.28 -7.96
N VAL A 58 4.45 -5.39 -8.26
CA VAL A 58 3.59 -4.80 -7.21
C VAL A 58 2.77 -5.87 -6.51
N CYS A 59 2.23 -6.84 -7.24
CA CYS A 59 1.52 -7.98 -6.67
C CYS A 59 2.42 -8.78 -5.71
N ASP A 60 3.64 -9.11 -6.15
CA ASP A 60 4.61 -9.88 -5.38
C ASP A 60 5.04 -9.14 -4.10
N GLU A 61 5.20 -7.80 -4.17
CA GLU A 61 5.52 -6.97 -3.00
C GLU A 61 4.35 -6.90 -2.01
N ILE A 62 3.10 -6.82 -2.50
CA ILE A 62 1.90 -6.86 -1.65
C ILE A 62 1.76 -8.22 -0.96
N LEU A 63 2.05 -9.32 -1.67
CA LEU A 63 1.98 -10.68 -1.11
C LEU A 63 3.03 -10.93 -0.01
N ARG A 64 4.14 -10.18 -0.02
CA ARG A 64 5.17 -10.23 1.02
C ARG A 64 4.81 -9.50 2.30
N LEU A 65 3.78 -8.65 2.29
CA LEU A 65 3.39 -7.91 3.47
C LEU A 65 2.99 -8.84 4.61
N ASP A 66 3.46 -8.50 5.80
CA ASP A 66 3.03 -9.04 7.08
C ASP A 66 2.62 -7.91 8.04
N VAL A 67 2.26 -8.28 9.27
CA VAL A 67 1.79 -7.32 10.28
C VAL A 67 2.87 -6.33 10.71
N SER A 68 4.16 -6.66 10.59
CA SER A 68 5.27 -5.75 10.91
C SER A 68 5.43 -4.63 9.89
N ASN A 69 4.90 -4.82 8.67
CA ASN A 69 4.88 -3.78 7.64
C ASN A 69 3.73 -2.77 7.84
N TYR A 70 2.73 -3.09 8.67
CA TYR A 70 1.59 -2.21 8.91
C TYR A 70 2.04 -0.94 9.63
N SER A 71 1.48 0.19 9.24
CA SER A 71 1.77 1.47 9.84
C SER A 71 0.58 2.06 10.58
N TYR A 72 -0.50 2.37 9.84
CA TYR A 72 -1.73 2.92 10.40
C TYR A 72 -2.89 2.70 9.41
N THR A 73 -4.10 2.99 9.87
CA THR A 73 -5.32 2.99 9.06
C THR A 73 -5.84 4.41 8.91
N ASP A 74 -6.40 4.71 7.75
CA ASP A 74 -6.90 6.03 7.39
C ASP A 74 -8.23 5.90 6.65
N ASP A 75 -9.10 6.88 6.82
CA ASP A 75 -10.40 6.89 6.14
C ASP A 75 -10.23 7.07 4.62
N ASP A 76 -11.09 6.40 3.85
CA ASP A 76 -11.37 6.80 2.47
C ASP A 76 -12.42 7.93 2.48
N HIS A 77 -11.94 9.16 2.44
CA HIS A 77 -12.80 10.35 2.42
C HIS A 77 -13.61 10.54 1.11
N ASN A 78 -13.49 9.64 0.13
CA ASN A 78 -14.38 9.66 -1.02
C ASN A 78 -15.81 9.29 -0.59
N LYS A 79 -16.71 10.28 -0.58
CA LYS A 79 -18.11 10.13 -0.13
C LYS A 79 -18.93 9.09 -0.91
N GLU A 80 -18.56 8.78 -2.14
CA GLU A 80 -19.28 7.81 -2.98
C GLU A 80 -18.86 6.36 -2.69
N ILE A 81 -17.64 6.20 -2.18
CA ILE A 81 -17.00 4.89 -2.01
C ILE A 81 -16.90 4.54 -0.53
N GLY A 82 -16.38 5.45 0.28
CA GLY A 82 -16.11 5.27 1.70
C GLY A 82 -15.22 4.08 2.03
N GLY A 83 -15.17 3.78 3.32
CA GLY A 83 -14.37 2.71 3.90
C GLY A 83 -13.04 3.21 4.43
N GLU A 84 -12.12 2.28 4.63
CA GLU A 84 -10.81 2.54 5.21
C GLU A 84 -9.71 2.00 4.29
N PHE A 85 -8.53 2.55 4.47
CA PHE A 85 -7.30 2.06 3.88
C PHE A 85 -6.34 1.64 4.98
N LEU A 86 -5.72 0.48 4.81
CA LEU A 86 -4.57 0.10 5.61
C LEU A 86 -3.31 0.56 4.89
N ILE A 87 -2.45 1.24 5.63
CA ILE A 87 -1.17 1.78 5.16
C ILE A 87 -0.07 0.86 5.64
N PHE A 88 0.81 0.49 4.71
CA PHE A 88 1.97 -0.33 4.95
C PHE A 88 3.23 0.37 4.45
N GLY A 89 4.36 -0.01 5.03
CA GLY A 89 5.69 0.37 4.56
C GLY A 89 6.58 -0.83 4.41
N GLN A 90 7.31 -0.91 3.29
CA GLN A 90 8.23 -2.01 3.01
C GLN A 90 9.48 -1.48 2.31
N PHE A 91 10.65 -2.02 2.66
CA PHE A 91 11.85 -1.82 1.86
C PHE A 91 11.84 -2.80 0.70
N ILE A 92 11.95 -2.29 -0.52
CA ILE A 92 12.09 -3.10 -1.73
C ILE A 92 13.42 -2.77 -2.40
N LEU A 93 13.97 -3.71 -3.18
CA LEU A 93 15.10 -3.46 -4.06
C LEU A 93 14.59 -3.44 -5.52
N PRO A 94 14.34 -2.25 -6.09
CA PRO A 94 13.84 -2.18 -7.46
C PRO A 94 14.88 -2.62 -8.49
N PRO A 95 14.47 -3.10 -9.68
CA PRO A 95 15.38 -3.68 -10.69
C PRO A 95 16.51 -2.79 -11.18
N ILE A 96 16.31 -1.47 -11.14
CA ILE A 96 17.19 -0.49 -11.81
C ILE A 96 18.12 0.21 -10.81
N VAL A 97 18.02 -0.09 -9.51
CA VAL A 97 18.84 0.57 -8.48
C VAL A 97 19.48 -0.43 -7.51
N ASP A 98 20.67 -0.09 -7.03
CA ASP A 98 21.46 -0.97 -6.15
C ASP A 98 21.18 -0.73 -4.65
N LYS A 99 20.20 0.10 -4.31
CA LYS A 99 19.86 0.44 -2.93
C LYS A 99 18.39 0.20 -2.65
N PRO A 100 18.06 -0.37 -1.47
CA PRO A 100 16.67 -0.49 -1.04
C PRO A 100 15.99 0.88 -0.96
N VAL A 101 14.72 0.91 -1.34
CA VAL A 101 13.83 2.08 -1.25
C VAL A 101 12.68 1.74 -0.32
N GLN A 102 12.39 2.62 0.65
CA GLN A 102 11.21 2.49 1.49
C GLN A 102 9.98 2.91 0.70
N VAL A 103 9.02 2.00 0.54
CA VAL A 103 7.80 2.21 -0.23
C VAL A 103 6.63 2.38 0.72
N TYR A 104 5.85 3.44 0.47
CA TYR A 104 4.54 3.68 1.04
C TYR A 104 3.47 2.94 0.20
N ILE A 105 2.68 2.09 0.86
CA ILE A 105 1.68 1.23 0.22
C ILE A 105 0.33 1.50 0.89
N LYS A 106 -0.69 1.88 0.12
CA LYS A 106 -2.06 2.15 0.62
C LYS A 106 -3.06 1.19 -0.01
N LEU A 107 -3.61 0.27 0.79
CA LEU A 107 -4.46 -0.83 0.32
C LEU A 107 -5.87 -0.77 0.90
N LYS A 108 -6.84 -1.27 0.13
CA LYS A 108 -8.15 -1.68 0.63
C LYS A 108 -8.71 -2.83 -0.19
N ILE A 109 -9.78 -3.45 0.30
CA ILE A 109 -10.48 -4.54 -0.40
C ILE A 109 -11.88 -4.07 -0.81
N ARG A 110 -12.22 -4.21 -2.10
CA ARG A 110 -13.57 -3.97 -2.65
C ARG A 110 -13.90 -5.00 -3.73
N GLY A 111 -14.20 -6.22 -3.33
CA GLY A 111 -14.34 -7.39 -4.22
C GLY A 111 -13.04 -7.85 -4.90
N ARG A 112 -12.01 -7.00 -4.88
CA ARG A 112 -10.64 -7.22 -5.35
C ARG A 112 -9.68 -6.38 -4.48
N VAL A 113 -8.38 -6.56 -4.63
CA VAL A 113 -7.38 -5.74 -3.94
C VAL A 113 -7.21 -4.42 -4.69
N VAL A 114 -7.40 -3.31 -3.99
CA VAL A 114 -7.22 -1.96 -4.54
C VAL A 114 -5.96 -1.36 -3.94
N CYS A 115 -4.94 -1.17 -4.77
CA CYS A 115 -3.74 -0.45 -4.43
C CYS A 115 -3.90 1.02 -4.85
N MET A 116 -4.15 1.88 -3.86
CA MET A 116 -4.33 3.31 -4.07
C MET A 116 -3.00 4.05 -4.23
N SER A 117 -1.98 3.63 -3.48
CA SER A 117 -0.64 4.18 -3.55
C SER A 117 0.39 3.07 -3.50
N PHE A 118 1.42 3.18 -4.34
CA PHE A 118 2.65 2.38 -4.30
C PHE A 118 3.80 3.25 -4.80
N HIS A 119 4.42 3.99 -3.89
CA HIS A 119 5.49 4.93 -4.21
C HIS A 119 6.48 5.11 -3.06
N GLU A 120 7.62 5.75 -3.31
CA GLU A 120 8.62 6.08 -2.28
C GLU A 120 7.98 6.83 -1.10
N ALA A 121 8.35 6.45 0.13
CA ALA A 121 7.87 7.11 1.33
C ALA A 121 8.47 8.53 1.44
N GLU A 122 7.62 9.55 1.53
CA GLU A 122 8.04 10.95 1.66
C GLU A 122 8.17 11.39 3.13
N PHE A 123 7.57 10.62 4.04
CA PHE A 123 7.55 10.88 5.47
C PHE A 123 7.88 9.59 6.23
N PRO A 124 8.41 9.69 7.46
CA PRO A 124 8.63 8.53 8.32
C PRO A 124 7.34 7.73 8.54
N LEU A 125 7.45 6.40 8.49
CA LEU A 125 6.40 5.46 8.85
C LEU A 125 6.68 4.88 10.24
N ASN A 126 5.63 4.76 11.05
CA ASN A 126 5.68 4.15 12.37
C ASN A 126 5.08 2.74 12.28
N TYR A 127 5.68 1.74 12.90
CA TYR A 127 5.26 0.34 12.79
C TYR A 127 4.89 -0.20 14.19
N PRO A 128 3.59 -0.31 14.54
CA PRO A 128 3.17 -0.65 15.91
C PRO A 128 3.44 -2.11 16.31
N TYR A 129 3.79 -2.98 15.35
CA TYR A 129 3.98 -4.43 15.52
C TYR A 129 5.39 -4.91 15.17
N ASN A 130 6.37 -3.99 15.10
CA ASN A 130 7.76 -4.27 14.79
C ASN A 130 8.67 -3.97 15.99
#